data_AF-A0A849W772-F1
#
_entry.id   AF-A0A849W772-F1
#
_cell.length_a   1.000
_cell.length_b   1.000
_cell.length_c   1.000
_cell.angle_alpha   90.00
_cell.angle_beta   90.00
_cell.angle_gamma   90.00
#
_symmetry.space_group_name_H-M   'P 1'
#
loop_
_entity.id
_entity.type
_entity.pdbx_description
1 polymer ?
#
loop_
_entity_poly.entity_id
_entity_poly.type
_entity_poly.pdbx_seq_one_letter_code
_entity_poly.pdbx_strand_id
1 'polypeptide(L)'
;MNREVTSRSQEIIQEACTDITKEIEKIFQEFVDFDVSPNANFFIISEEIEKILDSIDRIDSQDFFFQEEKKIGQNLKKIVHSCHNHSSQKELTDAYSQARIELVRLQNAITKITERVSLQKKKKSYKIFALSFLLGICFLSLLLFIANISHKPTAFSKTVWTVQGEIVDENSKTISQSDIVFRSREGEIYIFQSDFNGKFHFTLPPGNYYAIVQAEGFFSCQKEISVQKNEKIRFVLYQKTK
;
A
#
# COMPACT_ATOMS: atom_id res chain seq x y z
N MET A 1 29.40 16.46 10.16
CA MET A 1 29.25 15.01 10.37
C MET A 1 27.80 14.51 10.36
N ASN A 2 26.85 15.03 11.14
CA ASN A 2 25.49 14.42 11.21
C ASN A 2 24.65 14.39 9.91
N ARG A 3 24.91 15.25 8.91
CA ARG A 3 24.07 15.32 7.68
C ARG A 3 24.40 14.28 6.61
N GLU A 4 25.65 13.83 6.55
CA GLU A 4 26.08 12.79 5.58
C GLU A 4 25.59 11.41 6.02
N VAL A 5 25.67 11.14 7.32
CA VAL A 5 25.18 9.88 7.92
C VAL A 5 23.70 9.65 7.58
N THR A 6 22.84 10.67 7.72
CA THR A 6 21.41 10.56 7.38
C THR A 6 21.14 10.33 5.89
N SER A 7 21.99 10.86 4.99
CA SER A 7 21.77 10.71 3.54
C SER A 7 22.08 9.30 3.08
N ARG A 8 23.17 8.73 3.59
CA ARG A 8 23.59 7.36 3.28
C ARG A 8 22.63 6.33 3.87
N SER A 9 22.14 6.56 5.08
CA SER A 9 21.07 5.73 5.68
C SER A 9 19.80 5.69 4.83
N GLN A 10 19.34 6.84 4.32
CA GLN A 10 18.15 6.88 3.46
C GLN A 10 18.33 6.16 2.13
N GLU A 11 19.54 6.14 1.58
CA GLU A 11 19.86 5.43 0.35
C GLU A 11 19.84 3.92 0.58
N ILE A 12 20.47 3.44 1.66
CA ILE A 12 20.47 2.02 2.07
C ILE A 12 19.03 1.53 2.30
N ILE A 13 18.20 2.32 3.00
CA ILE A 13 16.80 1.96 3.24
C ILE A 13 16.03 1.87 1.91
N GLN A 14 16.24 2.82 0.99
CA GLN A 14 15.54 2.81 -0.29
C GLN A 14 15.96 1.64 -1.18
N GLU A 15 17.26 1.31 -1.21
CA GLU A 15 17.79 0.14 -1.90
C GLU A 15 17.16 -1.14 -1.35
N ALA A 16 17.19 -1.31 -0.01
CA ALA A 16 16.60 -2.48 0.63
C ALA A 16 15.07 -2.59 0.41
N CYS A 17 14.32 -1.49 0.47
CA CYS A 17 12.89 -1.50 0.13
C CYS A 17 12.64 -1.89 -1.34
N THR A 18 13.52 -1.47 -2.25
CA THR A 18 13.43 -1.82 -3.68
C THR A 18 13.67 -3.31 -3.89
N ASP A 19 14.67 -3.87 -3.22
CA ASP A 19 14.98 -5.30 -3.30
C ASP A 19 13.85 -6.14 -2.71
N ILE A 20 13.34 -5.78 -1.53
CA ILE A 20 12.20 -6.51 -0.94
C ILE A 20 10.98 -6.46 -1.86
N THR A 21 10.70 -5.31 -2.49
CA THR A 21 9.56 -5.19 -3.42
C THR A 21 9.70 -6.15 -4.59
N LYS A 22 10.89 -6.28 -5.19
CA LYS A 22 11.14 -7.22 -6.29
C LYS A 22 10.93 -8.67 -5.86
N GLU A 23 11.41 -9.05 -4.69
CA GLU A 23 11.24 -10.42 -4.20
C GLU A 23 9.77 -10.74 -3.88
N ILE A 24 9.03 -9.78 -3.32
CA ILE A 24 7.57 -9.91 -3.13
C ILE A 24 6.86 -10.11 -4.48
N GLU A 25 7.22 -9.34 -5.50
CA GLU A 25 6.65 -9.50 -6.85
C GLU A 25 6.96 -10.87 -7.45
N LYS A 26 8.19 -11.35 -7.31
CA LYS A 26 8.60 -12.69 -7.74
C LYS A 26 7.76 -13.77 -7.06
N ILE A 27 7.63 -13.69 -5.74
CA ILE A 27 6.79 -14.60 -4.96
C ILE A 27 5.34 -14.56 -5.46
N PHE A 28 4.78 -13.38 -5.74
CA PHE A 28 3.42 -13.27 -6.26
C PHE A 28 3.23 -13.91 -7.63
N GLN A 29 4.25 -13.92 -8.50
CA GLN A 29 4.18 -14.67 -9.75
C GLN A 29 4.13 -16.18 -9.49
N GLU A 30 4.97 -16.68 -8.58
CA GLU A 30 4.95 -18.10 -8.18
C GLU A 30 3.60 -18.51 -7.53
N PHE A 31 2.93 -17.56 -6.86
CA PHE A 31 1.56 -17.72 -6.34
C PHE A 31 0.51 -17.93 -7.43
N VAL A 32 0.70 -17.36 -8.63
CA VAL A 32 -0.23 -17.56 -9.75
C VAL A 32 -0.12 -18.99 -10.30
N ASP A 33 1.08 -19.55 -10.28
CA ASP A 33 1.36 -20.90 -10.83
C ASP A 33 1.15 -22.03 -9.80
N PHE A 34 0.86 -21.70 -8.54
CA PHE A 34 0.72 -22.67 -7.44
C PHE A 34 -0.40 -23.68 -7.64
N ASP A 35 -1.46 -23.32 -8.36
CA ASP A 35 -2.59 -24.22 -8.65
C ASP A 35 -2.16 -25.43 -9.52
N VAL A 36 -0.95 -25.39 -10.12
CA VAL A 36 -0.43 -26.45 -10.98
C VAL A 36 0.47 -27.44 -10.22
N SER A 37 1.28 -26.99 -9.26
CA SER A 37 2.21 -27.86 -8.50
C SER A 37 2.56 -27.27 -7.12
N PRO A 38 1.78 -27.60 -6.08
CA PRO A 38 1.92 -26.99 -4.75
C PRO A 38 3.29 -27.23 -4.08
N ASN A 39 3.85 -28.42 -4.25
CA ASN A 39 5.06 -28.83 -3.53
C ASN A 39 6.35 -28.22 -4.11
N ALA A 40 6.42 -28.03 -5.44
CA ALA A 40 7.60 -27.45 -6.09
C ALA A 40 7.69 -25.94 -5.85
N ASN A 41 6.56 -25.25 -5.91
CA ASN A 41 6.51 -23.80 -5.74
C ASN A 41 6.73 -23.38 -4.27
N PHE A 42 6.45 -24.28 -3.32
CA PHE A 42 6.65 -23.98 -1.91
C PHE A 42 8.11 -23.72 -1.54
N PHE A 43 9.03 -24.58 -2.01
CA PHE A 43 10.47 -24.43 -1.69
C PHE A 43 11.00 -23.09 -2.20
N ILE A 44 10.65 -22.74 -3.43
CA ILE A 44 11.00 -21.46 -4.07
C ILE A 44 10.46 -20.30 -3.23
N ILE A 45 9.18 -20.32 -2.87
CA ILE A 45 8.56 -19.25 -2.10
C ILE A 45 9.19 -19.12 -0.71
N SER A 46 9.53 -20.23 -0.06
CA SER A 46 10.20 -20.19 1.25
C SER A 46 11.59 -19.56 1.17
N GLU A 47 12.37 -19.86 0.13
CA GLU A 47 13.69 -19.28 -0.09
C GLU A 47 13.61 -17.77 -0.33
N GLU A 48 12.63 -17.33 -1.14
CA GLU A 48 12.42 -15.90 -1.38
C GLU A 48 11.93 -15.16 -0.14
N ILE A 49 11.08 -15.79 0.70
CA ILE A 49 10.68 -15.20 1.98
C ILE A 49 11.90 -15.02 2.90
N GLU A 50 12.82 -15.97 2.98
CA GLU A 50 14.02 -15.82 3.80
C GLU A 50 14.91 -14.65 3.31
N LYS A 51 15.07 -14.46 1.99
CA LYS A 51 15.78 -13.28 1.45
C LYS A 51 15.11 -11.96 1.83
N ILE A 52 13.79 -11.94 1.89
CA ILE A 52 13.03 -10.78 2.37
C ILE A 52 13.34 -10.53 3.85
N LEU A 53 13.33 -11.58 4.68
CA LEU A 53 13.63 -11.47 6.12
C LEU A 53 15.05 -10.95 6.36
N ASP A 54 16.04 -11.49 5.65
CA ASP A 54 17.43 -11.01 5.70
C ASP A 54 17.54 -9.53 5.30
N SER A 55 16.73 -9.09 4.34
CA SER A 55 16.68 -7.69 3.93
C SER A 55 16.05 -6.79 4.98
N ILE A 56 15.02 -7.26 5.69
CA ILE A 56 14.40 -6.55 6.81
C ILE A 56 15.37 -6.44 7.99
N ASP A 57 16.09 -7.50 8.33
CA ASP A 57 17.04 -7.51 9.45
C ASP A 57 18.21 -6.55 9.20
N ARG A 58 18.64 -6.37 7.94
CA ARG A 58 19.63 -5.34 7.57
C ARG A 58 19.14 -3.93 7.84
N ILE A 59 17.84 -3.67 7.68
CA ILE A 59 17.21 -2.37 7.92
C ILE A 59 17.09 -2.04 9.43
N ASP A 60 16.84 -3.05 10.29
CA ASP A 60 16.64 -2.89 11.75
C ASP A 60 17.86 -2.28 12.46
N SER A 61 19.05 -2.39 11.86
CA SER A 61 20.29 -1.83 12.41
C SER A 61 20.36 -0.30 12.46
N GLN A 62 19.36 0.43 11.93
CA GLN A 62 19.44 1.89 11.72
C GLN A 62 18.44 2.76 12.50
N ASP A 63 17.91 2.30 13.65
CA ASP A 63 17.03 3.08 14.57
C ASP A 63 15.72 3.64 13.95
N PHE A 64 15.37 3.23 12.73
CA PHE A 64 14.11 3.63 12.12
C PHE A 64 12.96 2.75 12.67
N PHE A 65 11.88 3.40 13.10
CA PHE A 65 10.70 2.76 13.68
C PHE A 65 10.03 1.78 12.70
N PHE A 66 10.37 0.50 12.80
CA PHE A 66 9.83 -0.60 11.97
C PHE A 66 9.17 -1.72 12.79
N GLN A 67 8.40 -1.35 13.81
CA GLN A 67 7.77 -2.34 14.70
C GLN A 67 6.71 -3.19 13.97
N GLU A 68 6.03 -2.62 12.97
CA GLU A 68 5.00 -3.32 12.19
C GLU A 68 5.63 -4.34 11.24
N GLU A 69 6.68 -3.94 10.54
CA GLU A 69 7.43 -4.76 9.58
C GLU A 69 8.16 -5.90 10.27
N LYS A 70 8.74 -5.65 11.45
CA LYS A 70 9.36 -6.70 12.28
C LYS A 70 8.35 -7.74 12.72
N LYS A 71 7.14 -7.31 13.11
CA LYS A 71 6.04 -8.21 13.47
C LYS A 71 5.61 -9.04 12.26
N ILE A 72 5.47 -8.42 11.09
CA ILE A 72 5.12 -9.12 9.84
C ILE A 72 6.20 -10.13 9.47
N GLY A 73 7.49 -9.75 9.54
CA GLY A 73 8.61 -10.66 9.30
C GLY A 73 8.61 -11.86 10.26
N GLN A 74 8.35 -11.64 11.55
CA GLN A 74 8.19 -12.73 12.51
C GLN A 74 7.01 -13.65 12.20
N ASN A 75 5.89 -13.11 11.70
CA ASN A 75 4.76 -13.92 11.27
C ASN A 75 5.12 -14.76 10.05
N LEU A 76 5.76 -14.16 9.04
CA LEU A 76 6.25 -14.88 7.85
C LEU A 76 7.21 -16.00 8.23
N LYS A 77 8.17 -15.74 9.13
CA LYS A 77 9.10 -16.75 9.64
C LYS A 77 8.39 -17.93 10.31
N LYS A 78 7.36 -17.64 11.12
CA LYS A 78 6.53 -18.68 11.74
C LYS A 78 5.79 -19.50 10.68
N ILE A 79 5.24 -18.86 9.66
CA ILE A 79 4.53 -19.53 8.57
C ILE A 79 5.48 -20.45 7.79
N VAL A 80 6.66 -19.94 7.40
CA VAL A 80 7.69 -20.75 6.71
C VAL A 80 8.10 -21.96 7.54
N HIS A 81 8.32 -21.77 8.85
CA HIS A 81 8.68 -22.86 9.75
C HIS A 81 7.55 -23.87 9.93
N SER A 82 6.30 -23.42 10.07
CA SER A 82 5.14 -24.31 10.11
C SER A 82 5.08 -25.15 8.84
N CYS A 83 5.21 -24.55 7.66
CA CYS A 83 5.16 -25.27 6.38
C CYS A 83 6.22 -26.37 6.23
N HIS A 84 7.43 -26.18 6.78
CA HIS A 84 8.48 -27.21 6.75
C HIS A 84 8.11 -28.47 7.55
N ASN A 85 7.22 -28.33 8.54
CA ASN A 85 6.87 -29.39 9.48
C ASN A 85 5.53 -30.07 9.17
N HIS A 86 4.76 -29.58 8.20
CA HIS A 86 3.44 -30.11 7.88
C HIS A 86 3.49 -31.21 6.82
N SER A 87 2.80 -32.31 7.09
CA SER A 87 2.70 -33.48 6.21
C SER A 87 1.40 -33.52 5.40
N SER A 88 0.44 -32.63 5.66
CA SER A 88 -0.86 -32.63 4.97
C SER A 88 -1.01 -31.49 3.97
N GLN A 89 -1.65 -31.78 2.83
CA GLN A 89 -1.91 -30.81 1.77
C GLN A 89 -2.80 -29.65 2.24
N LYS A 90 -3.78 -29.91 3.13
CA LYS A 90 -4.68 -28.90 3.67
C LYS A 90 -3.93 -27.86 4.50
N GLU A 91 -3.04 -28.31 5.39
CA GLU A 91 -2.23 -27.41 6.23
C GLU A 91 -1.29 -26.56 5.38
N LEU A 92 -0.73 -27.14 4.30
CA LEU A 92 0.07 -26.39 3.33
C LEU A 92 -0.75 -25.28 2.65
N THR A 93 -1.97 -25.58 2.18
CA THR A 93 -2.86 -24.59 1.56
C THR A 93 -3.24 -23.48 2.54
N ASP A 94 -3.55 -23.81 3.79
CA ASP A 94 -3.91 -22.82 4.82
C ASP A 94 -2.72 -21.92 5.15
N ALA A 95 -1.53 -22.50 5.33
CA ALA A 95 -0.31 -21.74 5.59
C ALA A 95 0.06 -20.84 4.40
N TYR A 96 -0.18 -21.31 3.17
CA TYR A 96 0.02 -20.53 1.96
C TYR A 96 -0.91 -19.31 1.87
N SER A 97 -2.19 -19.50 2.18
CA SER A 97 -3.17 -18.42 2.28
C SER A 97 -2.75 -17.38 3.32
N GLN A 98 -2.25 -17.82 4.47
CA GLN A 98 -1.70 -16.93 5.50
C GLN A 98 -0.45 -16.19 5.04
N ALA A 99 0.50 -16.87 4.37
CA ALA A 99 1.70 -16.25 3.81
C ALA A 99 1.33 -15.13 2.84
N ARG A 100 0.36 -15.37 1.95
CA ARG A 100 -0.13 -14.38 0.99
C ARG A 100 -0.69 -13.13 1.69
N ILE A 101 -1.47 -13.30 2.75
CA ILE A 101 -2.02 -12.17 3.53
C ILE A 101 -0.90 -11.36 4.18
N GLU A 102 0.08 -12.01 4.80
CA GLU A 102 1.20 -11.32 5.45
C GLU A 102 2.12 -10.62 4.43
N LEU A 103 2.33 -11.20 3.24
CA LEU A 103 3.07 -10.57 2.15
C LEU A 103 2.39 -9.29 1.64
N VAL A 104 1.06 -9.29 1.51
CA VAL A 104 0.31 -8.06 1.17
C VAL A 104 0.46 -7.01 2.26
N ARG A 105 0.42 -7.40 3.55
CA ARG A 105 0.67 -6.48 4.68
C ARG A 105 2.08 -5.90 4.60
N LEU A 106 3.07 -6.74 4.32
CA LEU A 106 4.47 -6.32 4.18
C LEU A 106 4.64 -5.33 3.02
N GLN A 107 4.07 -5.62 1.85
CA GLN A 107 4.13 -4.74 0.69
C GLN A 107 3.52 -3.36 1.00
N ASN A 108 2.38 -3.34 1.69
CA ASN A 108 1.74 -2.10 2.12
C ASN A 108 2.61 -1.32 3.11
N ALA A 109 3.26 -2.01 4.06
CA ALA A 109 4.17 -1.38 5.02
C ALA A 109 5.39 -0.77 4.32
N ILE A 110 6.03 -1.52 3.42
CA ILE A 110 7.18 -1.07 2.61
C ILE A 110 6.81 0.13 1.73
N THR A 111 5.62 0.12 1.15
CA THR A 111 5.12 1.24 0.35
C THR A 111 5.04 2.51 1.22
N LYS A 112 4.45 2.42 2.43
CA LYS A 112 4.41 3.55 3.39
C LYS A 112 5.81 4.02 3.78
N ILE A 113 6.76 3.12 4.00
CA ILE A 113 8.15 3.48 4.29
C ILE A 113 8.77 4.25 3.12
N THR A 114 8.62 3.71 1.91
CA THR A 114 9.13 4.31 0.69
C THR A 114 8.56 5.71 0.48
N GLU A 115 7.25 5.88 0.70
CA GLU A 115 6.59 7.19 0.69
C GLU A 115 7.20 8.14 1.74
N ARG A 116 7.38 7.70 2.99
CA ARG A 116 8.00 8.52 4.04
C ARG A 116 9.43 8.92 3.69
N VAL A 117 10.25 8.01 3.18
CA VAL A 117 11.62 8.29 2.73
C VAL A 117 11.61 9.28 1.57
N SER A 118 10.70 9.10 0.61
CA SER A 118 10.54 10.04 -0.52
C SER A 118 10.11 11.43 -0.07
N LEU A 119 9.21 11.54 0.92
CA LEU A 119 8.76 12.81 1.50
C LEU A 119 9.87 13.50 2.28
N GLN A 120 10.73 12.74 2.98
CA GLN A 120 11.92 13.29 3.63
C GLN A 120 12.92 13.82 2.61
N LYS A 121 13.16 13.09 1.51
CA LYS A 121 13.98 13.56 0.38
C LYS A 121 13.37 14.82 -0.24
N LYS A 122 12.05 14.87 -0.46
CA LYS A 122 11.35 16.06 -0.95
C LYS A 122 11.48 17.22 0.02
N LYS A 123 11.30 17.06 1.34
CA LYS A 123 11.49 18.15 2.33
C LYS A 123 12.92 18.69 2.32
N LYS A 124 13.93 17.83 2.17
CA LYS A 124 15.35 18.23 2.06
C LYS A 124 15.64 18.94 0.74
N SER A 125 15.11 18.41 -0.36
CA SER A 125 15.17 19.06 -1.67
C SER A 125 14.41 20.37 -1.66
N TYR A 126 13.29 20.51 -0.96
CA TYR A 126 12.57 21.77 -0.79
C TYR A 126 13.33 22.76 0.08
N LYS A 127 14.20 22.35 1.01
CA LYS A 127 15.07 23.29 1.74
C LYS A 127 16.23 23.79 0.89
N ILE A 128 16.85 22.90 0.11
CA ILE A 128 17.92 23.27 -0.83
C ILE A 128 17.31 24.11 -1.95
N PHE A 129 16.21 23.66 -2.54
CA PHE A 129 15.45 24.39 -3.54
C PHE A 129 14.87 25.67 -2.95
N ALA A 130 14.34 25.73 -1.72
CA ALA A 130 13.90 27.00 -1.12
C ALA A 130 15.06 27.94 -0.81
N LEU A 131 16.26 27.45 -0.51
CA LEU A 131 17.45 28.27 -0.30
C LEU A 131 18.00 28.78 -1.64
N SER A 132 18.09 27.92 -2.65
CA SER A 132 18.43 28.27 -4.04
C SER A 132 17.37 29.13 -4.70
N PHE A 133 16.11 28.96 -4.32
CA PHE A 133 14.96 29.78 -4.70
C PHE A 133 14.91 31.03 -3.86
N LEU A 134 15.45 31.11 -2.63
CA LEU A 134 15.60 32.37 -1.89
C LEU A 134 16.74 33.22 -2.49
N LEU A 135 17.87 32.59 -2.77
CA LEU A 135 19.00 33.21 -3.49
C LEU A 135 18.58 33.59 -4.91
N GLY A 136 17.85 32.70 -5.57
CA GLY A 136 17.23 32.91 -6.87
C GLY A 136 16.13 33.96 -6.82
N ILE A 137 15.30 34.03 -5.78
CA ILE A 137 14.32 35.10 -5.54
C ILE A 137 15.06 36.39 -5.24
N CYS A 138 16.19 36.44 -4.53
CA CYS A 138 16.95 37.67 -4.36
C CYS A 138 17.50 38.17 -5.71
N PHE A 139 18.00 37.26 -6.55
CA PHE A 139 18.48 37.56 -7.90
C PHE A 139 17.33 37.93 -8.86
N LEU A 140 16.19 37.25 -8.72
CA LEU A 140 15.01 37.40 -9.55
C LEU A 140 14.10 38.53 -9.05
N SER A 141 14.11 38.93 -7.78
CA SER A 141 13.43 40.12 -7.26
C SER A 141 14.22 41.38 -7.60
N LEU A 142 15.54 41.28 -7.73
CA LEU A 142 16.33 42.31 -8.40
C LEU A 142 15.95 42.42 -9.89
N LEU A 143 15.61 41.31 -10.58
CA LEU A 143 15.12 41.29 -11.97
C LEU A 143 13.62 41.58 -12.14
N LEU A 144 12.75 41.25 -11.17
CA LEU A 144 11.29 41.39 -11.18
C LEU A 144 10.83 42.71 -10.55
N PHE A 145 11.64 43.34 -9.70
CA PHE A 145 11.46 44.77 -9.41
C PHE A 145 11.66 45.61 -10.69
N ILE A 146 12.45 45.11 -11.65
CA ILE A 146 12.61 45.69 -12.98
C ILE A 146 11.50 45.21 -13.94
N ALA A 147 11.03 43.97 -13.80
CA ALA A 147 9.94 43.38 -14.58
C ALA A 147 8.64 43.24 -13.73
N ASN A 148 8.01 44.37 -13.46
CA ASN A 148 6.58 44.57 -13.19
C ASN A 148 5.64 43.34 -13.09
N ILE A 149 4.75 43.42 -12.10
CA ILE A 149 3.28 43.33 -12.25
C ILE A 149 2.75 42.10 -13.02
N SER A 150 1.95 41.30 -12.29
CA SER A 150 0.89 40.44 -12.83
C SER A 150 1.32 39.12 -13.47
N HIS A 151 1.57 38.10 -12.63
CA HIS A 151 0.94 36.79 -12.87
C HIS A 151 0.69 36.08 -11.53
N LYS A 152 -0.60 35.89 -11.19
CA LYS A 152 -1.04 35.05 -10.07
C LYS A 152 -0.95 33.58 -10.49
N PRO A 153 -0.40 32.69 -9.66
CA PRO A 153 -0.42 31.26 -9.91
C PRO A 153 -1.85 30.73 -9.78
N THR A 154 -2.34 30.07 -10.83
CA THR A 154 -3.67 29.44 -10.85
C THR A 154 -3.59 28.11 -10.11
N ALA A 155 -4.20 28.04 -8.93
CA ALA A 155 -4.36 26.78 -8.21
C ALA A 155 -5.40 25.91 -8.94
N PHE A 156 -4.96 24.79 -9.51
CA PHE A 156 -5.87 23.78 -10.03
C PHE A 156 -6.51 23.05 -8.86
N SER A 157 -7.76 23.38 -8.56
CA SER A 157 -8.59 22.60 -7.64
C SER A 157 -8.93 21.27 -8.31
N LYS A 158 -8.37 20.16 -7.81
CA LYS A 158 -8.74 18.80 -8.24
C LYS A 158 -10.23 18.65 -7.95
N THR A 159 -11.05 18.49 -9.00
CA THR A 159 -12.49 18.29 -8.84
C THR A 159 -12.71 16.96 -8.13
N VAL A 160 -13.52 16.96 -7.06
CA VAL A 160 -13.89 15.76 -6.31
C VAL A 160 -15.40 15.58 -6.32
N TRP A 161 -15.85 14.33 -6.41
CA TRP A 161 -17.26 13.94 -6.39
C TRP A 161 -17.57 13.11 -5.15
N THR A 162 -18.76 13.30 -4.62
CA THR A 162 -19.28 12.53 -3.48
C THR A 162 -19.78 11.18 -3.97
N VAL A 163 -19.28 10.13 -3.35
CA VAL A 163 -19.69 8.74 -3.54
C VAL A 163 -20.32 8.27 -2.23
N GLN A 164 -21.49 7.66 -2.34
CA GLN A 164 -22.21 7.15 -1.19
C GLN A 164 -22.82 5.78 -1.49
N GLY A 165 -23.08 4.99 -0.46
CA GLY A 165 -23.57 3.65 -0.69
C GLY A 165 -23.74 2.82 0.57
N GLU A 166 -23.98 1.54 0.36
CA GLU A 166 -24.15 0.56 1.43
C GLU A 166 -23.56 -0.81 1.06
N ILE A 167 -23.22 -1.57 2.09
CA ILE A 167 -22.67 -2.92 2.02
C ILE A 167 -23.67 -3.84 2.71
N VAL A 168 -24.14 -4.84 1.97
CA VAL A 168 -25.14 -5.82 2.42
C VAL A 168 -24.68 -7.25 2.14
N ASP A 169 -25.28 -8.20 2.83
CA ASP A 169 -25.13 -9.63 2.54
C ASP A 169 -26.12 -10.10 1.46
N GLU A 170 -26.06 -11.39 1.10
CA GLU A 170 -26.97 -12.01 0.16
C GLU A 170 -28.46 -11.96 0.57
N ASN A 171 -28.76 -11.70 1.84
CA ASN A 171 -30.10 -11.56 2.41
C ASN A 171 -30.50 -10.09 2.58
N SER A 172 -29.75 -9.15 1.99
CA SER A 172 -29.95 -7.70 2.13
C SER A 172 -29.79 -7.16 3.56
N LYS A 173 -29.15 -7.91 4.47
CA LYS A 173 -28.78 -7.43 5.80
C LYS A 173 -27.51 -6.59 5.69
N THR A 174 -27.48 -5.44 6.35
CA THR A 174 -26.31 -4.55 6.33
C THR A 174 -25.11 -5.18 7.04
N ILE A 175 -23.92 -4.94 6.48
CA ILE A 175 -22.65 -5.42 7.03
C ILE A 175 -21.88 -4.19 7.54
N SER A 176 -21.68 -4.11 8.85
CA SER A 176 -20.99 -3.00 9.49
C SER A 176 -19.46 -3.07 9.32
N GLN A 177 -18.79 -1.93 9.49
CA GLN A 177 -17.32 -1.83 9.62
C GLN A 177 -16.50 -2.59 8.55
N SER A 178 -16.99 -2.61 7.31
CA SER A 178 -16.29 -3.25 6.20
C SER A 178 -15.24 -2.30 5.62
N ASP A 179 -14.08 -2.82 5.24
CA ASP A 179 -13.04 -2.04 4.57
C ASP A 179 -13.31 -1.97 3.06
N ILE A 180 -13.11 -0.79 2.50
CA ILE A 180 -13.36 -0.48 1.09
C ILE A 180 -12.07 0.11 0.51
N VAL A 181 -11.51 -0.53 -0.51
CA VAL A 181 -10.30 -0.09 -1.20
C VAL A 181 -10.65 0.25 -2.64
N PHE A 182 -10.38 1.48 -3.08
CA PHE A 182 -10.45 1.87 -4.48
C PHE A 182 -9.05 2.05 -5.05
N ARG A 183 -8.79 1.42 -6.20
CA ARG A 183 -7.56 1.61 -6.97
C ARG A 183 -7.88 2.27 -8.30
N SER A 184 -7.31 3.45 -8.55
CA SER A 184 -7.42 4.11 -9.85
C SER A 184 -6.56 3.40 -10.90
N ARG A 185 -6.81 3.67 -12.19
CA ARG A 185 -5.97 3.13 -13.27
C ARG A 185 -4.53 3.65 -13.21
N GLU A 186 -4.35 4.84 -12.68
CA GLU A 186 -3.06 5.50 -12.45
C GLU A 186 -2.34 4.99 -11.19
N GLY A 187 -2.97 4.08 -10.44
CA GLY A 187 -2.38 3.47 -9.25
C GLY A 187 -2.61 4.24 -7.95
N GLU A 188 -3.44 5.30 -7.94
CA GLU A 188 -3.85 5.95 -6.70
C GLU A 188 -4.71 4.97 -5.87
N ILE A 189 -4.42 4.84 -4.57
CA ILE A 189 -5.16 3.95 -3.66
C ILE A 189 -5.90 4.80 -2.62
N TYR A 190 -7.18 4.51 -2.45
CA TYR A 190 -8.06 5.14 -1.45
C TYR A 190 -8.66 4.07 -0.55
N ILE A 191 -8.54 4.24 0.76
CA ILE A 191 -9.02 3.28 1.75
C ILE A 191 -10.06 3.97 2.63
N PHE A 192 -11.22 3.34 2.75
CA PHE A 192 -12.33 3.80 3.56
C PHE A 192 -12.89 2.64 4.38
N GLN A 193 -13.74 2.97 5.34
CA GLN A 193 -14.50 2.00 6.12
C GLN A 193 -15.97 2.41 6.16
N SER A 194 -16.88 1.44 6.09
CA SER A 194 -18.29 1.71 6.28
C SER A 194 -18.62 1.97 7.75
N ASP A 195 -19.71 2.68 8.01
CA ASP A 195 -20.23 2.92 9.36
C ASP A 195 -20.84 1.64 9.99
N PHE A 196 -21.38 1.79 11.19
CA PHE A 196 -22.06 0.71 11.94
C PHE A 196 -23.35 0.21 11.29
N ASN A 197 -23.90 0.96 10.33
CA ASN A 197 -25.07 0.56 9.54
C ASN A 197 -24.67 0.04 8.15
N GLY A 198 -23.39 -0.19 7.90
CA GLY A 198 -22.87 -0.64 6.61
C GLY A 198 -22.94 0.42 5.51
N LYS A 199 -23.17 1.70 5.86
CA LYS A 199 -23.23 2.81 4.90
C LYS A 199 -21.88 3.50 4.80
N PHE A 200 -21.59 4.10 3.64
CA PHE A 200 -20.39 4.88 3.42
C PHE A 200 -20.69 6.17 2.68
N HIS A 201 -19.86 7.19 2.92
CA HIS A 201 -19.92 8.50 2.28
C HIS A 201 -18.52 9.10 2.24
N PHE A 202 -17.95 9.26 1.04
CA PHE A 202 -16.60 9.80 0.85
C PHE A 202 -16.50 10.59 -0.45
N THR A 203 -15.37 11.26 -0.66
CA THR A 203 -15.09 12.03 -1.88
C THR A 203 -13.95 11.39 -2.67
N LEU A 204 -14.15 11.25 -3.98
CA LEU A 204 -13.15 10.74 -4.91
C LEU A 204 -13.09 11.61 -6.17
N PRO A 205 -11.93 11.76 -6.80
CA PRO A 205 -11.85 12.32 -8.15
C PRO A 205 -12.72 11.55 -9.14
N PRO A 206 -13.30 12.22 -10.14
CA PRO A 206 -14.01 11.55 -11.23
C PRO A 206 -13.07 10.55 -11.94
N GLY A 207 -13.54 9.34 -12.22
CA GLY A 207 -12.72 8.34 -12.89
C GLY A 207 -13.21 6.91 -12.72
N ASN A 208 -12.46 5.97 -13.33
CA ASN A 208 -12.72 4.54 -13.24
C ASN A 208 -11.82 3.92 -12.18
N TYR A 209 -12.40 3.09 -11.30
CA TYR A 209 -11.71 2.46 -10.19
C TYR A 209 -12.02 0.97 -10.14
N TYR A 210 -11.04 0.22 -9.65
CA TYR A 210 -11.24 -1.14 -9.18
C TYR A 210 -11.51 -1.11 -7.68
N ALA A 211 -12.73 -1.45 -7.28
CA ALA A 211 -13.14 -1.49 -5.89
C ALA A 211 -12.97 -2.89 -5.31
N ILE A 212 -12.40 -2.99 -4.11
CA ILE A 212 -12.29 -4.21 -3.32
C ILE A 212 -12.96 -3.97 -1.99
N VAL A 213 -13.93 -4.81 -1.62
CA VAL A 213 -14.67 -4.71 -0.36
C VAL A 213 -14.47 -5.99 0.44
N GLN A 214 -14.09 -5.85 1.71
CA GLN A 214 -13.84 -6.96 2.62
C GLN A 214 -14.53 -6.74 3.96
N ALA A 215 -15.02 -7.83 4.55
CA ALA A 215 -15.62 -7.86 5.87
C ALA A 215 -15.30 -9.19 6.56
N GLU A 216 -15.21 -9.17 7.89
CA GLU A 216 -14.98 -10.38 8.68
C GLU A 216 -16.13 -11.38 8.52
N GLY A 217 -15.80 -12.64 8.22
CA GLY A 217 -16.81 -13.69 7.99
C GLY A 217 -17.40 -13.71 6.57
N PHE A 218 -16.97 -12.82 5.66
CA PHE A 218 -17.45 -12.76 4.27
C PHE A 218 -16.32 -12.96 3.26
N PHE A 219 -16.66 -13.44 2.07
CA PHE A 219 -15.77 -13.39 0.91
C PHE A 219 -15.63 -11.94 0.40
N SER A 220 -14.43 -11.57 -0.03
CA SER A 220 -14.19 -10.24 -0.61
C SER A 220 -14.90 -10.08 -1.96
N CYS A 221 -15.49 -8.93 -2.22
CA CYS A 221 -16.07 -8.58 -3.52
C CYS A 221 -15.12 -7.63 -4.27
N GLN A 222 -14.99 -7.84 -5.58
CA GLN A 222 -14.21 -6.98 -6.45
C GLN A 222 -15.08 -6.49 -7.61
N LYS A 223 -15.08 -5.18 -7.88
CA LYS A 223 -15.97 -4.58 -8.89
C LYS A 223 -15.36 -3.34 -9.51
N GLU A 224 -15.45 -3.22 -10.83
CA GLU A 224 -15.16 -1.96 -11.51
C GLU A 224 -16.30 -0.97 -11.31
N ILE A 225 -15.95 0.26 -10.92
CA ILE A 225 -16.89 1.37 -10.76
C ILE A 225 -16.40 2.59 -11.55
N SER A 226 -17.34 3.37 -12.08
CA SER A 226 -17.06 4.64 -12.74
C SER A 226 -17.63 5.74 -11.86
N VAL A 227 -16.82 6.35 -10.99
CA VAL A 227 -17.26 7.40 -10.07
C VAL A 227 -17.84 8.55 -10.88
N GLN A 228 -19.16 8.71 -10.79
CA GLN A 228 -19.93 9.80 -11.35
C GLN A 228 -20.54 10.70 -10.26
N LYS A 229 -20.95 11.92 -10.62
CA LYS A 229 -21.53 12.87 -9.67
C LYS A 229 -22.78 12.27 -9.01
N ASN A 230 -22.79 12.19 -7.68
CA ASN A 230 -23.91 11.70 -6.84
C ASN A 230 -24.28 10.22 -7.05
N GLU A 231 -23.32 9.38 -7.44
CA GLU A 231 -23.55 7.95 -7.60
C GLU A 231 -23.86 7.25 -6.27
N LYS A 232 -24.83 6.34 -6.29
CA LYS A 232 -25.16 5.43 -5.18
C LYS A 232 -24.69 4.03 -5.52
N ILE A 233 -23.77 3.50 -4.71
CA ILE A 233 -23.16 2.18 -4.94
C ILE A 233 -23.67 1.21 -3.88
N ARG A 234 -24.01 -0.02 -4.31
CA ARG A 234 -24.32 -1.13 -3.40
C ARG A 234 -23.33 -2.26 -3.64
N PHE A 235 -22.70 -2.73 -2.57
CA PHE A 235 -21.87 -3.94 -2.58
C PHE A 235 -22.62 -5.07 -1.88
N VAL A 236 -22.56 -6.26 -2.48
CA VAL A 236 -23.12 -7.48 -1.90
C VAL A 236 -21.97 -8.43 -1.62
N LEU A 237 -21.84 -8.86 -0.36
CA LEU A 237 -20.88 -9.87 0.07
C LEU A 237 -21.58 -11.17 0.38
N TYR A 238 -20.86 -12.29 0.25
CA TYR A 238 -21.38 -13.62 0.55
C TYR A 238 -20.69 -14.19 1.79
N GLN A 239 -21.46 -14.78 2.71
CA GLN A 239 -20.91 -15.38 3.92
C GLN A 239 -19.99 -16.56 3.61
N LYS A 240 -18.88 -16.67 4.35
CA LYS A 240 -18.06 -17.89 4.35
C LYS A 240 -18.83 -18.98 5.09
N THR A 241 -19.21 -20.03 4.40
CA THR A 241 -19.84 -21.20 5.04
C THR A 241 -18.84 -21.78 6.06
N LYS A 242 -19.31 -22.01 7.29
CA LYS A 242 -18.51 -22.61 8.35
C LYS A 242 -18.32 -24.10 8.14
#